data_AF-A0A1W1D0H7-F1
#
_entry.id   AF-A0A1W1D0H7-F1
#
_cell.length_a   1.000
_cell.length_b   1.000
_cell.length_c   1.000
_cell.angle_alpha   90.00
_cell.angle_beta   90.00
_cell.angle_gamma   90.00
#
_symmetry.space_group_name_H-M   'P 1'
#
loop_
_entity.id
_entity.type
_entity.pdbx_description
1 polymer ?
#
loop_
_entity_poly.entity_id
_entity_poly.type
_entity_poly.pdbx_seq_one_letter_code
_entity_poly.pdbx_strand_id
1 'polypeptide(L)'
;MHILLINTNPIVSKLFKSLLEDENIELDEVSHVSKIKEKKYSIVFIDESLCQKNSDQVFKNFSSSKKVCISYDLEEVKRFDATLQKPFLPSQIMDIIEDLAFENTQNISILDNKEIETIKSLLKMDDFKIEEKKPRKKKLLKVKQIKKEEKKSKEIVLNIKKLKKKSIKSFLKGKEITIRIQLTEEF
;
A
#
# COMPACT_ATOMS: atom_id res chain seq x y z
N MET A 1 16.74 1.35 -12.08
CA MET A 1 16.02 1.75 -10.85
C MET A 1 16.65 1.01 -9.69
N HIS A 2 17.03 1.69 -8.60
CA HIS A 2 17.66 1.02 -7.45
C HIS A 2 16.63 0.81 -6.35
N ILE A 3 16.42 -0.45 -5.95
CA ILE A 3 15.50 -0.86 -4.90
C ILE A 3 16.31 -1.40 -3.73
N LEU A 4 15.98 -0.96 -2.51
CA LEU A 4 16.51 -1.54 -1.28
C LEU A 4 15.47 -2.45 -0.62
N LEU A 5 15.87 -3.66 -0.27
CA LEU A 5 15.08 -4.58 0.55
C LEU A 5 15.78 -4.82 1.89
N ILE A 6 15.20 -4.29 2.96
CA ILE A 6 15.64 -4.51 4.34
C ILE A 6 14.78 -5.62 4.95
N ASN A 7 15.29 -6.85 4.97
CA ASN A 7 14.48 -8.02 5.28
C ASN A 7 15.31 -9.15 5.91
N THR A 8 14.67 -9.94 6.77
CA THR A 8 15.25 -11.16 7.37
C THR A 8 14.60 -12.45 6.86
N ASN A 9 13.46 -12.37 6.16
CA ASN A 9 12.73 -13.54 5.69
C ASN A 9 13.22 -14.03 4.32
N PRO A 10 13.87 -15.20 4.21
CA PRO A 10 14.46 -15.68 2.95
C PRO A 10 13.42 -15.90 1.84
N ILE A 11 12.15 -16.15 2.19
CA ILE A 11 11.07 -16.32 1.21
C ILE A 11 10.80 -14.99 0.50
N VAL A 12 10.74 -13.90 1.25
CA VAL A 12 10.55 -12.55 0.70
C VAL A 12 11.74 -12.19 -0.17
N SER A 13 12.97 -12.47 0.27
CA SER A 13 14.18 -12.23 -0.54
C SER A 13 14.17 -12.98 -1.87
N LYS A 14 13.78 -14.27 -1.85
CA LYS A 14 13.68 -15.07 -3.06
C LYS A 14 12.59 -14.56 -4.00
N LEU A 15 11.46 -14.14 -3.45
CA LEU A 15 10.36 -13.56 -4.21
C LEU A 15 10.78 -12.27 -4.91
N PHE A 16 11.42 -11.34 -4.19
CA PHE A 16 11.91 -10.10 -4.78
C PHE A 16 12.96 -10.34 -5.87
N LYS A 17 13.92 -11.26 -5.65
CA LYS A 17 14.91 -11.61 -6.67
C LYS A 17 14.25 -12.12 -7.95
N SER A 18 13.32 -13.07 -7.81
CA SER A 18 12.62 -13.65 -8.97
C SER A 18 11.73 -12.65 -9.70
N LEU A 19 11.24 -11.61 -9.03
CA LEU A 19 10.41 -10.58 -9.65
C LEU A 19 11.23 -9.50 -10.34
N LEU A 20 12.42 -9.21 -9.82
CA LEU A 20 13.23 -8.07 -10.22
C LEU A 20 14.46 -8.49 -11.03
N GLU A 21 14.37 -9.60 -11.75
CA GLU A 21 15.42 -10.11 -12.64
C GLU A 21 15.61 -9.27 -13.93
N ASP A 22 14.87 -8.17 -14.08
CA ASP A 22 14.94 -7.27 -15.24
C ASP A 22 16.22 -6.43 -15.29
N GLU A 23 16.79 -6.23 -16.49
CA GLU A 23 18.07 -5.50 -16.70
C GLU A 23 18.06 -4.04 -16.21
N ASN A 24 16.88 -3.46 -15.96
CA ASN A 24 16.72 -2.06 -15.54
C ASN A 24 16.43 -1.89 -14.05
N ILE A 25 16.42 -2.97 -13.26
CA ILE A 25 16.15 -2.92 -11.81
C ILE A 25 17.32 -3.55 -11.05
N GLU A 26 17.92 -2.77 -10.18
CA GLU A 26 18.95 -3.24 -9.26
C GLU A 26 18.35 -3.41 -7.87
N LEU A 27 18.45 -4.62 -7.33
CA LEU A 27 17.99 -4.95 -5.99
C LEU A 27 19.18 -5.09 -5.03
N ASP A 28 19.26 -4.21 -4.03
CA ASP A 28 20.18 -4.34 -2.90
C ASP A 28 19.44 -4.94 -1.69
N GLU A 29 19.85 -6.11 -1.26
CA GLU A 29 19.25 -6.83 -0.12
C GLU A 29 20.16 -6.74 1.09
N VAL A 30 19.62 -6.26 2.21
CA VAL A 30 20.33 -6.20 3.49
C VAL A 30 19.50 -6.76 4.64
N SER A 31 20.14 -7.52 5.51
CA SER A 31 19.52 -8.00 6.76
C SER A 31 19.49 -6.93 7.85
N HIS A 32 20.37 -5.92 7.73
CA HIS A 32 20.53 -4.84 8.70
C HIS A 32 20.94 -3.53 8.02
N VAL A 33 20.50 -2.44 8.62
CA VAL A 33 20.70 -1.06 8.20
C VAL A 33 22.18 -0.68 8.09
N SER A 34 23.03 -1.23 8.94
CA SER A 34 24.47 -0.95 8.94
C SER A 34 25.20 -1.49 7.69
N LYS A 35 24.56 -2.37 6.91
CA LYS A 35 25.12 -2.98 5.71
C LYS A 35 24.69 -2.27 4.42
N ILE A 36 23.91 -1.20 4.53
CA ILE A 36 23.46 -0.40 3.38
C ILE A 36 24.68 0.24 2.73
N LYS A 37 24.87 -0.03 1.43
CA LYS A 37 26.05 0.43 0.68
C LYS A 37 25.84 1.79 0.04
N GLU A 38 24.62 2.07 -0.41
CA GLU A 38 24.30 3.29 -1.15
C GLU A 38 23.53 4.30 -0.30
N LYS A 39 23.60 5.56 -0.72
CA LYS A 39 22.94 6.67 -0.02
C LYS A 39 21.60 7.06 -0.65
N LYS A 40 21.25 6.51 -1.82
CA LYS A 40 20.05 6.92 -2.57
C LYS A 40 19.41 5.71 -3.23
N TYR A 41 18.15 5.46 -2.90
CA TYR A 41 17.33 4.42 -3.50
C TYR A 41 16.05 5.04 -4.07
N SER A 42 15.47 4.42 -5.10
CA SER A 42 14.16 4.84 -5.63
C SER A 42 13.05 4.40 -4.68
N ILE A 43 13.06 3.12 -4.31
CA ILE A 43 12.06 2.50 -3.44
C ILE A 43 12.78 1.71 -2.35
N VAL A 44 12.24 1.76 -1.13
CA VAL A 44 12.76 0.99 0.00
C VAL A 44 11.64 0.18 0.62
N PHE A 45 11.83 -1.14 0.66
CA PHE A 45 10.97 -2.09 1.33
C PHE A 45 11.60 -2.49 2.67
N ILE A 46 10.85 -2.39 3.77
CA ILE A 46 11.33 -2.72 5.11
C ILE A 46 10.38 -3.70 5.77
N ASP A 47 10.91 -4.84 6.22
CA ASP A 47 10.15 -5.80 7.01
C ASP A 47 9.78 -5.24 8.39
N GLU A 48 8.54 -5.45 8.82
CA GLU A 48 8.01 -5.01 10.11
C GLU A 48 8.89 -5.38 11.31
N SER A 49 9.52 -6.56 11.29
CA SER A 49 10.45 -6.99 12.34
C SER A 49 11.63 -6.03 12.54
N LEU A 50 11.95 -5.24 11.52
CA LEU A 50 12.99 -4.23 11.49
C LEU A 50 12.44 -2.79 11.57
N CYS A 51 11.15 -2.59 11.30
CA CYS A 51 10.47 -1.29 11.42
C CYS A 51 10.41 -0.78 12.86
N GLN A 52 10.08 -1.61 13.84
CA GLN A 52 9.80 -1.13 15.20
C GLN A 52 11.05 -0.79 16.03
N LYS A 53 12.21 -1.41 15.73
CA LYS A 53 13.37 -1.33 16.63
C LYS A 53 14.32 -0.16 16.33
N ASN A 54 14.36 0.39 15.11
CA ASN A 54 15.38 1.38 14.73
C ASN A 54 14.97 2.34 13.58
N SER A 55 13.69 2.46 13.22
CA SER A 55 13.24 3.15 11.98
C SER A 55 13.87 4.52 11.75
N ASP A 56 13.95 5.35 12.79
CA ASP A 56 14.39 6.74 12.65
C ASP A 56 15.90 6.87 12.41
N GLN A 57 16.69 5.86 12.79
CA GLN A 57 18.10 5.79 12.43
C GLN A 57 18.30 5.22 11.02
N VAL A 58 17.42 4.30 10.60
CA VAL A 58 17.44 3.70 9.26
C VAL A 58 17.33 4.77 8.19
N PHE A 59 16.32 5.63 8.31
CA PHE A 59 16.05 6.66 7.32
C PHE A 59 17.04 7.83 7.30
N LYS A 60 17.97 7.90 8.26
CA LYS A 60 19.06 8.91 8.24
C LYS A 60 20.23 8.48 7.36
N ASN A 61 20.40 7.17 7.15
CA ASN A 61 21.56 6.62 6.45
C ASN A 61 21.41 6.69 4.92
N PHE A 62 20.19 6.83 4.41
CA PHE A 62 19.90 6.92 2.98
C PHE A 62 18.70 7.82 2.70
N SER A 63 18.60 8.27 1.45
CA SER A 63 17.45 8.97 0.88
C SER A 63 16.64 8.03 0.00
N SER A 64 15.32 8.17 0.02
CA SER A 64 14.41 7.38 -0.82
C SER A 64 13.19 8.20 -1.23
N SER A 65 12.69 7.95 -2.45
CA SER A 65 11.49 8.60 -2.96
C SER A 65 10.21 7.99 -2.39
N LYS A 66 10.20 6.66 -2.18
CA LYS A 66 9.06 5.93 -1.63
C LYS A 66 9.53 4.86 -0.63
N LYS A 67 8.84 4.78 0.50
CA LYS A 67 9.10 3.85 1.60
C LYS A 67 7.89 2.97 1.82
N VAL A 68 8.14 1.66 1.89
CA VAL A 68 7.11 0.64 1.99
C VAL A 68 7.40 -0.24 3.20
N CYS A 69 6.43 -0.34 4.11
CA CYS A 69 6.50 -1.26 5.25
C CYS A 69 5.87 -2.60 4.85
N ILE A 70 6.54 -3.73 5.12
CA ILE A 70 5.98 -5.06 4.93
C ILE A 70 5.55 -5.63 6.29
N SER A 71 4.25 -5.57 6.60
CA SER A 71 3.69 -5.89 7.92
C SER A 71 2.52 -6.88 7.81
N TYR A 72 2.22 -7.62 8.89
CA TYR A 72 0.96 -8.38 8.97
C TYR A 72 -0.26 -7.49 9.23
N ASP A 73 -0.03 -6.33 9.83
CA ASP A 73 -1.05 -5.38 10.22
C ASP A 73 -1.21 -4.28 9.17
N LEU A 74 -2.46 -3.86 8.96
CA LEU A 74 -2.82 -2.75 8.06
C LEU A 74 -2.71 -1.39 8.74
N GLU A 75 -2.11 -1.32 9.93
CA GLU A 75 -1.93 -0.04 10.60
C GLU A 75 -1.02 0.84 9.75
N GLU A 76 -1.54 2.01 9.35
CA GLU A 76 -0.77 3.01 8.64
C GLU A 76 0.37 3.49 9.55
N VAL A 77 1.56 2.97 9.28
CA VAL A 77 2.77 3.43 9.96
C VAL A 77 3.12 4.78 9.35
N LYS A 78 2.82 5.87 10.07
CA LYS A 78 3.01 7.29 9.64
C LYS A 78 4.37 7.65 9.00
N ARG A 79 5.36 6.76 9.07
CA ARG A 79 6.73 6.93 8.56
C ARG A 79 6.94 6.34 7.16
N PHE A 80 5.94 5.64 6.61
CA PHE A 80 5.98 4.97 5.33
C PHE A 80 4.91 5.55 4.40
N ASP A 81 5.22 5.58 3.11
CA ASP A 81 4.33 6.06 2.06
C ASP A 81 3.26 5.01 1.73
N ALA A 82 3.60 3.73 1.94
CA ALA A 82 2.69 2.60 1.76
C ALA A 82 2.99 1.46 2.74
N THR A 83 1.99 0.61 2.96
CA THR A 83 2.13 -0.66 3.69
C THR A 83 1.74 -1.82 2.77
N LEU A 84 2.63 -2.79 2.62
CA LEU A 84 2.40 -4.06 1.95
C LEU A 84 2.02 -5.12 2.99
N GLN A 85 0.74 -5.48 3.03
CA GLN A 85 0.22 -6.43 4.02
C GLN A 85 0.61 -7.88 3.68
N LYS A 86 1.13 -8.62 4.67
CA LYS A 86 1.35 -10.06 4.58
C LYS A 86 0.06 -10.84 4.89
N PRO A 87 -0.23 -11.94 4.16
CA PRO A 87 0.47 -12.41 2.95
C PRO A 87 0.15 -11.53 1.73
N PHE A 88 1.15 -11.33 0.87
CA PHE A 88 1.00 -10.55 -0.36
C PHE A 88 1.32 -11.37 -1.61
N LEU A 89 0.78 -10.92 -2.73
CA LEU A 89 0.98 -11.48 -4.06
C LEU A 89 2.17 -10.79 -4.76
N PRO A 90 2.82 -11.48 -5.72
CA PRO A 90 3.87 -10.88 -6.53
C PRO A 90 3.41 -9.62 -7.28
N SER A 91 2.16 -9.63 -7.78
CA SER A 91 1.56 -8.48 -8.49
C SER A 91 1.51 -7.22 -7.62
N GLN A 92 1.26 -7.37 -6.31
CA GLN A 92 1.19 -6.23 -5.39
C GLN A 92 2.54 -5.54 -5.20
N ILE A 93 3.65 -6.27 -5.36
CA ILE A 93 4.99 -5.66 -5.36
C ILE A 93 5.17 -4.83 -6.63
N MET A 94 4.75 -5.38 -7.78
CA MET A 94 4.85 -4.71 -9.07
C MET A 94 3.99 -3.45 -9.13
N ASP A 95 2.75 -3.50 -8.64
CA ASP A 95 1.86 -2.33 -8.57
C ASP A 95 2.55 -1.15 -7.86
N ILE A 96 3.21 -1.41 -6.72
CA ILE A 96 3.92 -0.39 -5.93
C ILE A 96 5.11 0.21 -6.71
N ILE A 97 5.80 -0.63 -7.48
CA ILE A 97 6.94 -0.24 -8.30
C ILE A 97 6.48 0.61 -9.50
N GLU A 98 5.43 0.18 -10.18
CA GLU A 98 4.83 0.88 -11.33
C GLU A 98 4.25 2.24 -10.92
N ASP A 99 3.59 2.32 -9.76
CA ASP A 99 3.10 3.58 -9.22
C ASP A 99 4.21 4.64 -9.14
N LEU A 100 5.41 4.24 -8.73
CA LEU A 100 6.56 5.16 -8.64
C LEU A 100 7.06 5.57 -10.03
N ALA A 101 7.04 4.67 -11.00
CA ALA A 101 7.37 5.01 -12.38
C ALA A 101 6.38 6.04 -12.95
N PHE A 102 5.09 5.88 -12.65
CA PHE A 102 4.04 6.79 -13.11
C PHE A 102 4.12 8.18 -12.45
N GLU A 103 4.38 8.25 -11.14
CA GLU A 103 4.58 9.52 -10.42
C GLU A 103 5.75 10.34 -10.98
N ASN A 104 6.82 9.69 -11.44
CA ASN A 104 7.94 10.38 -12.07
C ASN A 104 7.58 10.95 -13.45
N THR A 105 6.73 10.26 -14.24
CA THR A 105 6.29 10.76 -15.54
C THR A 105 5.30 11.93 -15.47
N GLN A 106 4.44 11.98 -14.45
CA GLN A 106 3.46 13.06 -14.26
C GLN A 106 4.12 14.42 -13.89
N ASN A 107 5.36 14.41 -13.41
CA ASN A 107 6.11 15.63 -13.06
C ASN A 107 6.86 16.25 -14.24
N ILE A 108 6.81 15.65 -15.41
CA ILE A 108 7.31 16.26 -16.64
C ILE A 108 6.13 17.03 -17.22
N SER A 109 6.15 18.36 -17.17
CA SER A 109 5.20 19.19 -17.89
C SER A 109 5.43 18.99 -19.39
N ILE A 110 4.75 18.00 -19.98
CA ILE A 110 4.88 17.63 -21.39
C ILE A 110 4.34 18.74 -22.32
N LEU A 111 3.45 19.59 -21.80
CA LEU A 111 2.84 20.69 -22.54
C LEU A 111 3.12 22.03 -21.86
N ASP A 112 3.62 22.98 -22.64
CA ASP A 112 3.71 24.36 -22.20
C ASP A 112 2.33 25.02 -22.14
N ASN A 113 2.16 26.01 -21.27
CA ASN A 113 0.88 26.73 -21.10
C ASN A 113 0.30 27.26 -22.43
N LYS A 114 1.16 27.55 -23.40
CA LYS A 114 0.80 28.03 -24.74
C LYS A 114 0.21 26.92 -25.62
N GLU A 115 0.73 25.70 -25.52
CA GLU A 115 0.19 24.53 -26.22
C GLU A 115 -1.18 24.14 -25.65
N ILE A 116 -1.34 24.24 -24.32
CA ILE A 116 -2.63 24.03 -23.65
C ILE A 116 -3.69 25.03 -24.14
N GLU A 117 -3.32 26.30 -24.33
CA GLU A 117 -4.22 27.33 -24.84
C GLU A 117 -4.60 27.10 -26.32
N THR A 118 -3.68 26.55 -27.10
CA THR A 118 -3.90 26.18 -28.50
C THR A 118 -4.85 24.98 -28.62
N ILE A 119 -4.69 23.97 -27.76
CA ILE A 119 -5.61 22.82 -27.70
C ILE A 119 -7.01 23.29 -27.27
N LYS A 120 -7.11 24.19 -26.29
CA LYS A 120 -8.39 24.79 -25.86
C LYS A 120 -9.08 25.59 -26.96
N SER A 121 -8.34 26.24 -27.85
CA SER A 121 -8.93 26.99 -28.96
C SER A 121 -9.40 26.08 -30.09
N LEU A 122 -8.68 24.97 -30.34
CA LEU A 122 -9.02 23.96 -31.36
C LEU A 122 -10.21 23.07 -30.98
N LEU A 123 -10.43 22.80 -29.68
CA LEU A 123 -11.53 21.97 -29.18
C LEU A 123 -12.89 22.68 -29.11
N LYS A 124 -13.05 23.85 -29.72
CA LYS A 124 -14.35 24.55 -29.79
C LYS A 124 -15.30 23.86 -30.77
N MET A 125 -15.94 22.79 -30.30
CA MET A 125 -17.26 22.35 -30.75
C MET A 125 -18.21 22.52 -29.55
N ASP A 126 -19.13 23.47 -29.68
CA ASP A 126 -20.36 23.74 -28.94
C ASP A 126 -20.49 23.24 -27.47
N ASP A 127 -20.46 24.23 -26.56
CA ASP A 127 -21.13 24.31 -25.26
C ASP A 127 -21.32 23.03 -24.42
N PHE A 128 -20.24 22.55 -23.79
CA PHE A 128 -20.35 22.03 -22.43
C PHE A 128 -19.92 23.11 -21.44
N LYS A 129 -20.90 23.66 -20.70
CA LYS A 129 -20.65 24.52 -19.54
C LYS A 129 -19.82 23.75 -18.51
N ILE A 130 -18.52 23.99 -18.50
CA ILE A 130 -17.66 23.68 -17.35
C ILE A 130 -17.90 24.80 -16.34
N GLU A 131 -18.73 24.54 -15.34
CA GLU A 131 -18.80 25.41 -14.18
C GLU A 131 -17.44 25.40 -13.46
N GLU A 132 -16.76 26.54 -13.45
CA GLU A 132 -15.61 26.77 -12.61
C GLU A 132 -16.00 26.63 -11.12
N LYS A 133 -15.67 25.48 -10.52
CA LYS A 133 -15.64 25.40 -9.06
C LYS A 133 -14.40 26.13 -8.56
N LYS A 134 -14.62 27.33 -8.04
CA LYS A 134 -13.68 28.12 -7.19
C LYS A 134 -12.88 27.23 -6.24
N PRO A 135 -11.63 27.60 -5.89
CA PRO A 135 -10.83 26.87 -4.92
C PRO A 135 -11.53 26.88 -3.57
N ARG A 136 -12.16 25.77 -3.20
CA ARG A 136 -12.66 25.57 -1.84
C ARG A 136 -11.44 25.43 -0.94
N LYS A 137 -11.23 26.43 -0.08
CA LYS A 137 -10.45 26.30 1.16
C LYS A 137 -10.76 24.93 1.76
N LYS A 138 -9.76 24.06 1.91
CA LYS A 138 -9.89 22.74 2.56
C LYS A 138 -10.35 22.96 4.00
N LYS A 139 -11.67 23.00 4.20
CA LYS A 139 -12.27 22.79 5.52
C LYS A 139 -12.03 21.32 5.87
N LEU A 140 -11.39 21.12 7.02
CA LEU A 140 -11.30 19.88 7.78
C LEU A 140 -12.66 19.14 7.73
N LEU A 141 -12.76 18.07 6.93
CA LEU A 141 -13.90 17.18 6.95
C LEU A 141 -13.65 16.13 8.03
N LYS A 142 -14.24 16.39 9.20
CA LYS A 142 -14.39 15.42 10.29
C LYS A 142 -15.01 14.12 9.77
N VAL A 143 -14.25 13.03 9.89
CA VAL A 143 -14.64 11.72 10.44
C VAL A 143 -16.15 11.51 10.53
N LYS A 144 -16.78 10.98 9.46
CA LYS A 144 -18.17 10.47 9.53
C LYS A 144 -18.45 9.19 8.73
N GLN A 145 -17.48 8.56 8.07
CA GLN A 145 -17.73 7.32 7.32
C GLN A 145 -17.42 6.01 8.07
N ILE A 146 -16.64 6.03 9.16
CA ILE A 146 -16.24 4.79 9.87
C ILE A 146 -17.37 4.16 10.72
N LYS A 147 -18.42 4.92 11.09
CA LYS A 147 -19.51 4.38 11.94
C LYS A 147 -20.53 3.50 11.21
N LYS A 148 -20.49 3.41 9.86
CA LYS A 148 -21.50 2.63 9.10
C LYS A 148 -21.08 1.18 8.86
N GLU A 149 -19.79 0.89 8.77
CA GLU A 149 -19.28 -0.47 8.54
C GLU A 149 -19.15 -1.29 9.82
N GLU A 150 -18.71 -0.70 10.94
CA GLU A 150 -18.68 -1.41 12.24
C GLU A 150 -20.08 -1.82 12.73
N LYS A 151 -21.13 -1.08 12.35
CA LYS A 151 -22.51 -1.49 12.65
C LYS A 151 -22.92 -2.73 11.85
N LYS A 152 -22.48 -2.83 10.59
CA LYS A 152 -22.87 -3.92 9.68
C LYS A 152 -22.18 -5.24 10.07
N SER A 153 -20.90 -5.20 10.45
CA SER A 153 -20.16 -6.38 10.90
C SER A 153 -20.61 -6.88 12.28
N LYS A 154 -20.95 -5.98 13.23
CA LYS A 154 -21.55 -6.37 14.53
C LYS A 154 -22.96 -6.97 14.37
N GLU A 155 -23.75 -6.48 13.42
CA GLU A 155 -25.09 -6.99 13.13
C GLU A 155 -25.06 -8.40 12.52
N ILE A 156 -24.07 -8.71 11.66
CA ILE A 156 -23.86 -10.06 11.10
C ILE A 156 -23.49 -11.06 12.20
N VAL A 157 -22.57 -10.71 13.11
CA VAL A 157 -22.15 -11.59 14.22
C VAL A 157 -23.32 -11.84 15.19
N LEU A 158 -24.15 -10.84 15.45
CA LEU A 158 -25.32 -10.98 16.32
C LEU A 158 -26.42 -11.84 15.68
N ASN A 159 -26.58 -11.78 14.35
CA ASN A 159 -27.56 -12.59 13.63
C ASN A 159 -27.15 -14.06 13.53
N ILE A 160 -25.85 -14.38 13.43
CA ILE A 160 -25.38 -15.77 13.47
C ILE A 160 -25.68 -16.43 14.82
N LYS A 161 -25.56 -15.70 15.95
CA LYS A 161 -25.90 -16.21 17.29
C LYS A 161 -27.40 -16.56 17.45
N LYS A 162 -28.29 -15.98 16.65
CA LYS A 162 -29.75 -16.20 16.73
C LYS A 162 -30.27 -17.33 15.84
N LEU A 163 -29.44 -17.94 15.00
CA LEU A 163 -29.86 -18.99 14.09
C LEU A 163 -30.00 -20.35 14.81
N LYS A 164 -31.13 -21.04 14.57
CA LYS A 164 -31.38 -22.39 15.09
C LYS A 164 -30.35 -23.36 14.48
N LYS A 165 -29.84 -24.31 15.28
CA LYS A 165 -28.79 -25.30 14.91
C LYS A 165 -29.00 -25.99 13.56
N LYS A 166 -30.26 -26.20 13.14
CA LYS A 166 -30.62 -26.83 11.86
C LYS A 166 -30.26 -25.98 10.63
N SER A 167 -30.36 -24.65 10.73
CA SER A 167 -30.10 -23.71 9.63
C SER A 167 -28.61 -23.45 9.41
N ILE A 168 -27.81 -23.53 10.48
CA ILE A 168 -26.34 -23.41 10.40
C ILE A 168 -25.78 -24.64 9.66
N LYS A 169 -26.32 -25.84 9.94
CA LYS A 169 -25.89 -27.09 9.29
C LYS A 169 -26.16 -27.09 7.78
N SER A 170 -27.28 -26.52 7.32
CA SER A 170 -27.54 -26.35 5.88
C SER A 170 -26.63 -25.29 5.25
N PHE A 171 -26.29 -24.22 5.98
CA PHE A 171 -25.45 -23.13 5.46
C PHE A 171 -23.98 -23.53 5.26
N LEU A 172 -23.53 -24.49 6.06
CA LEU A 172 -22.16 -24.99 6.11
C LEU A 172 -21.96 -26.28 5.29
N LYS A 173 -23.03 -26.90 4.76
CA LYS A 173 -22.94 -28.16 4.03
C LYS A 173 -22.24 -27.94 2.68
N GLY A 174 -21.13 -28.64 2.45
CA GLY A 174 -20.36 -28.58 1.19
C GLY A 174 -19.45 -27.35 1.06
N LYS A 175 -19.25 -26.59 2.14
CA LYS A 175 -18.32 -25.46 2.16
C LYS A 175 -17.08 -25.82 2.97
N GLU A 176 -15.92 -25.41 2.49
CA GLU A 176 -14.67 -25.50 3.23
C GLU A 176 -14.66 -24.40 4.30
N ILE A 177 -14.39 -24.77 5.55
CA ILE A 177 -14.48 -23.87 6.70
C ILE A 177 -13.15 -23.88 7.43
N THR A 178 -12.49 -22.72 7.45
CA THR A 178 -11.25 -22.53 8.21
C THR A 178 -11.57 -21.92 9.56
N ILE A 179 -11.35 -22.69 10.63
CA ILE A 179 -11.52 -22.24 12.02
C ILE A 179 -10.14 -21.89 12.57
N ARG A 180 -9.95 -20.65 13.06
CA ARG A 180 -8.76 -20.25 13.81
C ARG A 180 -9.13 -20.11 15.29
N ILE A 181 -8.45 -20.86 16.14
CA ILE A 181 -8.59 -20.81 17.59
C ILE A 181 -7.31 -20.17 18.13
N GLN A 182 -7.47 -19.08 18.88
CA GLN A 182 -6.35 -18.41 19.55
C GLN A 182 -6.44 -18.75 21.04
N LEU A 183 -5.43 -19.46 21.54
CA LEU A 183 -5.29 -19.76 22.96
C LEU A 183 -4.49 -18.63 23.59
N THR A 184 -5.09 -17.94 24.55
CA THR A 184 -4.40 -16.98 25.40
C THR A 184 -3.90 -17.72 26.62
N GLU A 185 -2.58 -17.89 26.73
CA GLU A 185 -1.95 -18.38 27.95
C GLU A 185 -1.98 -17.25 29.00
N GLU A 186 -2.90 -17.36 29.96
CA GLU A 186 -2.74 -16.70 31.26
C GLU A 186 -1.97 -17.68 32.16
N PHE A 187 -0.66 -17.47 32.28
CA PHE A 187 0.18 -18.07 33.33
C PHE A 187 0.48 -17.03 34.40
#